data_AF-A0A0U2K0J4-F1
#
_entry.id   AF-A0A0U2K0J4-F1
#
_cell.length_a   1.000
_cell.length_b   1.000
_cell.length_c   1.000
_cell.angle_alpha   90.00
_cell.angle_beta   90.00
_cell.angle_gamma   90.00
#
_symmetry.space_group_name_H-M   'P 1'
#
loop_
_entity.id
_entity.type
_entity.pdbx_description
1 polymer ?
#
loop_
_entity_poly.entity_id
_entity_poly.type
_entity_poly.pdbx_seq_one_letter_code
_entity_poly.pdbx_strand_id
1 'polypeptide(L)' 'ECKCHGMSGSCTVKTCWMRLPPFRLVGDNLKDRFDGASRVMVSNAGSLRATGGRKSRYNFQLKPYNPDHKPP' A
#
# COMPACT_ATOMS: atom_id res chain seq x y z
N GLU A 1 5.14 5.40 -20.77
CA GLU A 1 6.27 5.82 -21.64
C GLU A 1 5.80 5.77 -23.08
N CYS A 2 6.18 6.71 -23.93
CA CYS A 2 5.80 6.69 -25.35
C CYS A 2 6.98 7.11 -26.22
N LYS A 3 7.11 6.51 -27.41
CA LYS A 3 8.07 6.93 -28.43
C LYS A 3 7.33 7.36 -29.69
N CYS A 4 7.71 8.52 -30.22
CA CYS A 4 7.19 9.04 -31.46
C CYS A 4 7.97 8.49 -32.66
N HIS A 5 7.23 8.22 -33.73
CA HIS A 5 7.73 7.74 -35.00
C HIS A 5 7.08 8.59 -36.10
N GLY A 6 7.90 9.34 -36.82
CA GLY A 6 7.45 10.21 -37.91
C GLY A 6 8.63 10.94 -38.53
N MET A 7 8.43 11.46 -39.75
CA MET A 7 9.45 12.21 -40.46
C MET A 7 9.93 13.38 -39.61
N SER A 8 11.26 13.56 -39.54
CA SER A 8 11.92 14.60 -38.72
C SER A 8 11.57 14.55 -37.22
N GLY A 9 11.19 13.37 -36.69
CA GLY A 9 10.82 13.22 -35.28
C GLY A 9 9.40 13.65 -34.95
N SER A 10 8.54 13.84 -35.97
CA SER A 10 7.11 14.09 -35.76
C SER A 10 6.43 12.92 -35.03
N CYS A 11 5.40 13.23 -34.26
CA CYS A 11 4.63 12.26 -33.48
C CYS A 11 3.33 11.84 -34.19
N THR A 12 3.35 11.72 -35.52
CA THR A 12 2.17 11.30 -36.29
C THR A 12 1.76 9.88 -35.93
N VAL A 13 2.74 9.00 -35.69
CA VAL A 13 2.53 7.71 -35.04
C VAL A 13 3.30 7.71 -33.73
N LYS A 14 2.71 7.16 -32.68
CA LYS A 14 3.41 6.94 -31.41
C LYS A 14 3.06 5.57 -30.86
N THR A 15 4.07 4.91 -30.29
CA THR A 15 3.88 3.65 -29.59
C THR A 15 4.11 3.91 -28.11
N CYS A 16 3.16 3.50 -27.28
CA CYS A 16 3.23 3.65 -25.83
C CYS A 16 3.31 2.29 -25.15
N TRP A 17 3.98 2.23 -24.00
CA TRP A 17 4.02 1.05 -23.15
C TRP A 17 3.97 1.45 -21.67
N MET A 18 3.50 0.50 -20.86
CA MET A 18 3.55 0.62 -19.41
C MET A 18 5.01 0.52 -18.96
N ARG A 19 5.40 1.43 -18.08
CA ARG A 19 6.72 1.45 -17.46
C ARG A 19 6.53 1.72 -15.97
N LEU A 20 7.33 1.05 -15.15
CA LEU A 20 7.41 1.38 -13.74
C LEU A 20 7.85 2.84 -13.57
N PRO A 21 7.30 3.56 -12.59
CA PRO A 21 7.79 4.89 -12.24
C PRO A 21 9.25 4.80 -11.75
N PRO A 22 9.98 5.93 -11.69
CA PRO A 22 11.30 5.97 -11.08
C PRO A 22 11.25 5.41 -9.66
N PHE A 23 12.25 4.59 -9.29
CA PHE A 23 12.27 3.93 -7.99
C PHE A 23 12.18 4.91 -6.81
N ARG A 24 12.74 6.12 -6.95
CA ARG A 24 12.63 7.17 -5.94
C ARG A 24 11.18 7.54 -5.63
N LEU A 25 10.32 7.68 -6.64
CA LEU A 25 8.90 7.99 -6.45
C LEU A 25 8.18 6.85 -5.70
N VAL A 26 8.54 5.60 -5.99
CA VAL A 26 8.04 4.43 -5.25
C VAL A 26 8.51 4.47 -3.80
N GLY A 27 9.79 4.75 -3.58
CA GLY A 27 10.40 4.88 -2.27
C GLY A 27 9.75 5.99 -1.44
N ASP A 28 9.54 7.16 -2.02
CA ASP A 28 8.89 8.30 -1.35
C ASP A 28 7.44 7.94 -0.97
N ASN A 29 6.67 7.29 -1.86
CA ASN A 29 5.31 6.87 -1.53
C ASN A 29 5.26 5.83 -0.40
N LEU A 30 6.20 4.88 -0.40
CA LEU A 30 6.30 3.88 0.66
C LEU A 30 6.78 4.51 1.97
N LYS A 31 7.69 5.48 1.91
CA LYS A 31 8.18 6.24 3.06
C LYS A 31 7.07 7.05 3.69
N ASP A 32 6.25 7.76 2.91
CA ASP A 32 5.11 8.52 3.42
C ASP A 32 4.11 7.60 4.15
N ARG A 33 3.84 6.42 3.58
CA ARG A 33 2.97 5.41 4.21
C ARG A 33 3.59 4.82 5.47
N PHE A 34 4.91 4.66 5.50
CA PHE A 34 5.64 4.15 6.65
C PHE A 34 5.67 5.18 7.79
N ASP A 35 6.02 6.43 7.50
CA ASP A 35 6.08 7.52 8.48
C ASP A 35 4.68 7.82 9.05
N GLY A 36 3.62 7.58 8.27
CA GLY A 36 2.22 7.65 8.70
C GLY A 36 1.63 6.33 9.22
N ALA A 37 2.40 5.24 9.30
CA ALA A 37 1.86 3.94 9.68
C ALA A 37 1.50 3.89 11.17
N SER A 38 0.31 3.37 11.47
CA SER A 38 -0.12 3.11 12.85
C SER A 38 0.58 1.86 13.42
N ARG A 39 1.32 2.03 14.53
CA ARG A 39 1.81 0.88 15.31
C ARG A 39 0.64 0.20 16.00
N VAL A 40 0.41 -1.08 15.71
CA VAL A 40 -0.68 -1.87 16.29
C VAL A 40 -0.13 -2.93 17.25
N MET A 41 -0.83 -3.16 18.37
CA MET A 41 -0.54 -4.28 19.27
C MET A 41 -1.58 -5.38 19.09
N VAL A 42 -1.11 -6.61 18.86
CA VAL A 42 -1.98 -7.79 18.88
C VAL A 42 -2.09 -8.26 20.32
N SER A 43 -3.21 -7.98 20.98
CA SER A 43 -3.52 -8.62 22.26
C SER A 43 -3.90 -10.09 22.01
N ASN A 44 -3.24 -11.01 22.72
CA ASN A 44 -3.55 -12.45 22.71
C ASN A 44 -4.94 -12.80 23.30
N ALA A 45 -5.81 -11.81 23.49
CA ALA A 45 -7.16 -12.00 24.00
C ALA A 45 -8.03 -12.89 23.08
N GLY A 46 -7.64 -13.06 21.81
CA GLY A 46 -8.26 -13.99 20.87
C GLY A 46 -7.69 -15.41 20.87
N SER A 47 -6.49 -15.65 21.44
CA SER A 47 -5.86 -16.98 21.43
C SER A 47 -6.27 -17.86 22.62
N LEU A 48 -6.88 -17.29 23.67
CA LEU A 48 -7.26 -18.03 24.87
C LEU A 48 -8.65 -18.68 24.82
N ARG A 49 -9.33 -18.68 23.66
CA ARG A 49 -10.63 -19.36 23.51
C ARG A 49 -10.73 -20.12 22.19
N ALA A 50 -9.79 -21.05 21.98
CA ALA A 50 -9.94 -22.14 21.01
C ALA A 50 -10.93 -23.22 21.52
N THR A 51 -12.09 -22.79 22.03
CA THR A 51 -13.23 -23.63 22.41
C THR A 51 -14.50 -23.02 21.85
N GLY A 52 -14.65 -23.06 20.52
CA GLY A 52 -15.93 -22.85 19.84
C GLY A 52 -15.92 -21.81 18.71
N GLY A 53 -16.20 -22.29 17.49
CA GLY A 53 -16.79 -21.46 16.42
C GLY A 53 -15.83 -20.77 15.44
N ARG A 54 -15.82 -21.25 14.19
CA ARG A 54 -15.04 -20.76 13.03
C ARG A 54 -15.39 -19.34 12.53
N LYS A 55 -15.93 -18.43 13.34
CA LYS A 55 -16.53 -17.16 12.87
C LYS A 55 -15.76 -15.86 13.17
N SER A 56 -14.67 -15.88 13.92
CA SER A 56 -13.98 -14.65 14.37
C SER A 56 -12.53 -14.51 13.89
N ARG A 57 -12.22 -14.86 12.63
CA ARG A 57 -10.88 -14.63 12.07
C ARG A 57 -10.67 -13.25 11.45
N TYR A 58 -11.73 -12.47 11.21
CA TYR A 58 -11.64 -11.17 10.54
C TYR A 58 -12.05 -9.97 11.42
N ASN A 59 -12.43 -10.20 12.68
CA ASN A 59 -13.00 -9.15 13.54
C ASN A 59 -12.08 -8.68 14.67
N PHE A 60 -10.76 -8.89 14.55
CA PHE A 60 -9.80 -8.35 15.51
C PHE A 60 -9.47 -6.90 15.16
N GLN A 61 -10.15 -5.96 15.81
CA GLN A 61 -9.91 -4.53 15.62
C GLN A 61 -8.53 -4.18 16.20
N LEU A 62 -7.54 -4.05 15.33
CA LEU A 62 -6.19 -3.61 15.68
C LEU A 62 -6.29 -2.16 16.17
N LYS A 63 -6.06 -1.94 17.46
CA LYS A 63 -6.03 -0.59 18.03
C LYS A 63 -4.62 -0.01 17.85
N PRO A 64 -4.47 1.22 17.32
CA PRO A 64 -3.20 1.92 17.31
C PRO A 64 -2.67 2.10 18.74
N TYR A 65 -1.36 2.03 18.92
CA TYR A 65 -0.67 2.24 20.19
C TYR A 65 -0.79 3.68 20.69
N ASN A 66 -0.88 4.65 19.77
CA ASN A 66 -1.06 6.07 20.07
C ASN A 66 -2.37 6.58 19.41
N PRO A 67 -3.29 7.22 20.16
CA PRO A 67 -4.57 7.73 19.64
C PRO A 67 -4.45 8.89 18.63
N ASP A 68 -3.31 9.60 18.57
CA ASP A 68 -3.10 10.71 17.63
C ASP A 68 -2.62 10.27 16.24
N HIS A 69 -2.30 8.99 16.05
CA HIS A 69 -1.95 8.48 14.74
C HIS A 69 -3.20 8.15 13.92
N LYS A 70 -3.18 8.59 12.66
CA LYS A 70 -4.28 8.41 11.71
C LYS A 70 -4.64 6.92 11.66
N PRO A 71 -5.93 6.55 11.83
CA PRO A 71 -6.36 5.18 11.60
C PRO A 71 -6.03 4.79 10.16
N PRO A 72 -5.64 3.52 9.90
CA PRO A 72 -5.43 3.03 8.55
C PRO A 72 -6.68 3.20 7.68
#